data_AF-A0A8T4DD24-F1
#
_entry.id   AF-A0A8T4DD24-F1
#
_cell.length_a   1.000
_cell.length_b   1.000
_cell.length_c   1.000
_cell.angle_alpha   90.00
_cell.angle_beta   90.00
_cell.angle_gamma   90.00
#
_symmetry.space_group_name_H-M   'P 1'
#
loop_
_entity.id
_entity.type
_entity.pdbx_description
1 polymer ?
#
loop_
_entity_poly.entity_id
_entity_poly.type
_entity_poly.pdbx_seq_one_letter_code
_entity_poly.pdbx_strand_id
1 'polypeptide(L)'
;MPNSKLKADPQKEFCSNPNCRDYGKSGAGNIVKYGHYKNGQQRFKCKTCGSVFVETKNTVFYNRHLKEEQIIMICKLLVEKNGIRA
;
A
#
# COMPACT_ATOMS: atom_id res chain seq x y z
N MET A 1 10.88 15.50 -11.31
CA MET A 1 11.26 14.14 -10.90
C MET A 1 10.29 13.19 -11.58
N PRO A 2 10.71 12.30 -12.51
CA PRO A 2 9.76 11.53 -13.28
C PRO A 2 9.03 10.58 -12.34
N ASN A 3 7.71 10.77 -12.26
CA ASN A 3 6.78 9.94 -11.53
C ASN A 3 6.64 8.62 -12.29
N SER A 4 7.66 7.77 -12.22
CA SER A 4 7.59 6.39 -12.66
C SER A 4 6.68 5.68 -11.67
N LYS A 5 5.37 5.68 -11.96
CA LYS A 5 4.37 4.82 -11.30
C LYS A 5 4.93 3.40 -11.28
N LEU A 6 5.56 3.02 -10.17
CA LEU A 6 5.99 1.66 -9.93
C LEU A 6 4.69 0.86 -9.84
N LYS A 7 4.35 0.11 -10.90
CA LYS A 7 3.13 -0.71 -10.92
C LYS A 7 3.21 -1.69 -9.74
N ALA A 8 2.21 -1.74 -8.86
CA ALA A 8 2.24 -2.75 -7.82
C ALA A 8 2.32 -4.18 -8.39
N ASP A 9 3.28 -4.90 -7.83
CA ASP A 9 3.56 -6.28 -8.14
C ASP A 9 2.80 -7.18 -7.15
N PRO A 10 1.96 -8.11 -7.62
CA PRO A 10 1.14 -8.95 -6.73
C PRO A 10 1.96 -9.85 -5.80
N GLN A 11 3.22 -10.14 -6.12
CA GLN A 11 4.06 -11.05 -5.34
C GLN A 11 4.62 -10.38 -4.08
N LYS A 12 4.73 -9.04 -4.10
CA LYS A 12 5.13 -8.24 -2.94
C LYS A 12 3.97 -7.94 -2.00
N GLU A 13 2.74 -8.09 -2.48
CA GLU A 13 1.53 -7.85 -1.70
C GLU A 13 1.20 -9.04 -0.79
N PHE A 14 0.50 -8.75 0.30
CA PHE A 14 0.05 -9.76 1.26
C PHE A 14 -1.42 -9.51 1.64
N CYS A 15 -2.08 -10.54 2.15
CA CYS A 15 -3.47 -10.41 2.55
C CYS A 15 -3.60 -9.54 3.80
N SER A 16 -4.37 -8.44 3.72
CA SER A 16 -4.67 -7.55 4.85
C SER A 16 -5.85 -8.02 5.74
N ASN A 17 -6.49 -9.15 5.42
CA ASN A 17 -7.60 -9.67 6.21
C ASN A 17 -7.08 -10.51 7.40
N PRO A 18 -7.27 -10.07 8.66
CA PRO A 18 -6.76 -10.79 9.84
C PRO A 18 -7.40 -12.18 10.03
N ASN A 19 -8.60 -12.40 9.50
CA ASN A 19 -9.28 -13.70 9.56
C ASN A 19 -8.81 -14.67 8.47
N CYS A 20 -7.84 -14.29 7.64
CA CYS A 20 -7.29 -15.15 6.60
C CYS A 20 -6.18 -16.04 7.14
N ARG A 21 -6.15 -17.30 6.73
CA ARG A 21 -5.05 -18.24 7.03
C ARG A 21 -3.68 -17.76 6.51
N ASP A 22 -3.69 -16.93 5.47
CA ASP A 22 -2.50 -16.34 4.85
C ASP A 22 -2.37 -14.84 5.14
N TYR A 23 -2.95 -14.38 6.25
CA TYR A 23 -2.76 -13.01 6.71
C TYR A 23 -1.27 -12.70 6.91
N GLY A 24 -0.82 -11.55 6.38
CA GLY A 24 0.55 -11.06 6.54
C GLY A 24 1.65 -11.86 5.83
N LYS A 25 1.32 -12.95 5.12
CA LYS A 25 2.31 -13.75 4.37
C LYS A 25 2.57 -13.12 3.00
N SER A 26 3.78 -12.65 2.76
CA SER A 26 4.27 -12.22 1.45
C SER A 26 4.73 -13.42 0.61
N GLY A 27 4.67 -13.30 -0.72
CA GLY A 27 5.15 -14.36 -1.63
C GLY A 27 4.33 -15.65 -1.65
N ALA A 28 3.19 -15.72 -0.96
CA ALA A 28 2.32 -16.91 -0.93
C ALA A 28 1.59 -17.18 -2.26
N GLY A 29 1.73 -16.31 -3.27
CA GLY A 29 1.10 -16.47 -4.59
C GLY A 29 -0.44 -16.40 -4.57
N ASN A 30 -1.03 -16.05 -3.43
CA ASN A 30 -2.47 -15.99 -3.22
C ASN A 30 -3.07 -14.63 -3.61
N ILE A 31 -2.26 -13.61 -3.86
CA ILE A 31 -2.73 -12.28 -4.26
C ILE A 31 -2.72 -12.13 -5.78
N VAL A 32 -3.83 -11.65 -6.34
CA VAL A 32 -3.98 -11.38 -7.78
C VAL A 32 -4.53 -9.99 -8.05
N LYS A 33 -4.20 -9.44 -9.23
CA LYS A 33 -4.77 -8.18 -9.71
C LYS A 33 -6.27 -8.34 -9.96
N TYR A 34 -7.05 -7.41 -9.43
CA TYR A 34 -8.51 -7.38 -9.52
C TYR A 34 -8.99 -6.05 -10.11
N GLY A 35 -8.42 -5.69 -11.27
CA GLY A 35 -8.73 -4.44 -11.98
C GLY A 35 -8.30 -3.18 -11.22
N HIS A 36 -8.86 -2.04 -11.62
CA HIS A 36 -8.56 -0.74 -11.04
C HIS A 36 -9.81 -0.10 -10.45
N TYR A 37 -9.63 0.77 -9.45
CA TYR A 37 -10.68 1.65 -8.97
C TYR A 37 -10.86 2.84 -9.93
N LYS A 38 -11.95 3.62 -9.78
CA LYS A 38 -12.27 4.75 -10.68
C LYS A 38 -11.16 5.81 -10.76
N ASN A 39 -10.37 5.94 -9.71
CA ASN A 39 -9.23 6.86 -9.61
C ASN A 39 -7.91 6.25 -10.17
N GLY A 40 -7.97 5.07 -10.80
CA GLY A 40 -6.82 4.38 -11.39
C GLY A 40 -5.99 3.53 -10.42
N GLN A 41 -6.31 3.50 -9.12
CA GLN A 41 -5.58 2.66 -8.17
C GLN A 41 -5.78 1.18 -8.46
N GLN A 42 -4.70 0.39 -8.46
CA GLN A 42 -4.78 -1.06 -8.62
C GLN A 42 -5.51 -1.67 -7.42
N ARG A 43 -6.39 -2.62 -7.70
CA ARG A 43 -7.02 -3.47 -6.68
C ARG A 43 -6.40 -4.86 -6.72
N PHE A 44 -6.33 -5.47 -5.57
CA PHE A 44 -5.86 -6.83 -5.35
C PHE A 44 -6.95 -7.66 -4.71
N LYS A 45 -6.98 -8.94 -5.05
CA LYS A 45 -7.87 -9.93 -4.44
C LYS A 45 -7.05 -11.08 -3.88
N CYS A 46 -7.33 -11.45 -2.64
CA CYS A 46 -6.82 -12.68 -2.05
C CYS A 46 -7.64 -13.87 -2.55
N LYS A 47 -6.99 -14.88 -3.12
CA LYS A 47 -7.62 -16.14 -3.54
C LYS A 47 -8.02 -17.01 -2.35
N THR A 48 -7.30 -16.94 -1.23
CA THR A 48 -7.58 -17.76 -0.03
C THR A 48 -8.88 -17.36 0.65
N CYS A 49 -9.08 -16.06 0.93
CA CYS A 49 -10.25 -15.57 1.68
C CYS A 49 -11.21 -14.71 0.85
N GLY A 50 -10.90 -14.43 -0.42
CA GLY A 50 -11.74 -13.63 -1.31
C GLY A 50 -11.71 -12.12 -1.05
N SER A 51 -11.00 -11.66 -0.03
CA SER A 51 -10.93 -10.23 0.32
C SER A 51 -10.32 -9.40 -0.80
N VAL A 52 -10.84 -8.19 -0.99
CA VAL A 52 -10.36 -7.23 -2.00
C VAL A 52 -9.83 -6.00 -1.30
N PHE A 53 -8.64 -5.56 -1.69
CA PHE A 53 -7.99 -4.39 -1.13
C PHE A 53 -7.33 -3.56 -2.23
N VAL A 54 -7.00 -2.31 -1.91
CA VAL A 54 -6.27 -1.42 -2.83
C VAL A 54 -4.77 -1.58 -2.62
N GLU A 55 -3.99 -1.28 -3.65
CA GLU A 55 -2.52 -1.25 -3.63
C GLU A 55 -1.92 -0.43 -2.48
N THR A 56 -2.56 0.66 -2.08
CA THR A 56 -2.03 1.47 -0.97
C THR A 56 -2.36 0.91 0.40
N LYS A 57 -3.17 -0.16 0.49
CA LYS A 57 -3.54 -0.76 1.78
C LYS A 57 -2.26 -1.24 2.48
N ASN A 58 -2.18 -1.01 3.80
CA ASN A 58 -1.00 -1.30 4.62
C ASN A 58 0.22 -0.38 4.36
N THR A 59 0.05 0.71 3.62
CA THR A 59 1.10 1.74 3.45
C THR A 59 0.66 3.06 4.08
N VAL A 60 1.62 3.97 4.30
CA VAL A 60 1.35 5.35 4.75
C VAL A 60 0.51 6.17 3.76
N PHE A 61 0.35 5.68 2.53
CA PHE A 61 -0.47 6.30 1.49
C PHE A 61 -1.93 5.82 1.52
N TYR A 62 -2.30 4.92 2.43
CA TYR A 62 -3.68 4.48 2.59
C TYR A 62 -4.55 5.61 3.16
N ASN A 63 -5.66 5.93 2.49
CA ASN A 63 -6.65 6.94 2.91
C ASN A 63 -6.04 8.30 3.31
N ARG A 64 -4.94 8.69 2.68
CA ARG A 64 -4.25 9.95 2.96
C ARG A 64 -5.11 11.17 2.58
N HIS A 65 -5.12 12.18 3.45
CA HIS A 65 -5.70 13.50 3.15
C HIS A 65 -4.67 14.47 2.58
N LEU A 66 -3.39 14.25 2.88
CA LEU A 66 -2.27 15.08 2.43
C LEU A 66 -1.81 14.67 1.03
N LYS A 67 -1.14 15.60 0.33
CA LYS A 67 -0.42 15.30 -0.92
C LYS A 67 0.74 14.33 -0.66
N GLU A 68 1.09 13.50 -1.64
CA GLU A 68 2.15 12.49 -1.53
C GLU A 68 3.48 13.13 -1.15
N GLU A 69 3.79 14.25 -1.81
CA GLU A 69 4.98 15.08 -1.55
C GLU A 69 5.08 15.53 -0.09
N GLN A 70 3.95 15.89 0.53
CA GLN A 70 3.94 16.31 1.93
C GLN A 70 4.20 15.14 2.88
N ILE A 71 3.65 13.96 2.60
CA ILE A 71 3.91 12.75 3.40
C ILE A 71 5.39 12.38 3.29
N ILE A 72 5.95 12.39 2.07
CA ILE A 72 7.38 12.14 1.85
C ILE A 72 8.24 13.18 2.60
N MET A 73 7.85 14.46 2.57
CA MET A 73 8.55 15.52 3.29
C MET A 73 8.54 15.27 4.81
N ILE A 74 7.38 14.93 5.37
CA ILE A 74 7.25 14.58 6.80
C ILE A 74 8.16 13.39 7.14
N CYS A 75 8.15 12.33 6.32
CA CYS A 75 9.03 11.17 6.53
C CYS A 75 10.52 11.56 6.49
N LYS A 76 10.93 12.47 5.61
CA LYS A 76 12.32 12.97 5.57
C LYS A 76 12.67 13.74 6.84
N LEU A 77 11.81 14.68 7.26
CA LEU A 77 12.03 15.48 8.46
C LEU A 77 12.14 14.61 9.73
N LEU A 78 11.35 13.53 9.81
CA LEU A 78 11.42 12.55 10.90
C LEU A 78 12.78 11.82 10.93
N VAL A 79 13.31 11.42 9.77
CA VAL A 79 14.61 10.75 9.66
C VAL A 79 15.76 11.69 10.01
N GLU A 80 15.65 12.97 9.62
CA GLU A 80 16.65 14.01 9.91
C GLU A 80 16.64 14.44 11.40
N LYS A 81 15.83 13.81 12.26
CA LYS A 81 15.69 14.12 13.69
C LYS A 81 15.38 15.58 13.95
N ASN A 82 14.65 16.23 13.04
CA ASN A 82 14.11 17.56 13.29
C ASN A 82 13.09 17.44 14.43
N GLY A 83 13.56 17.71 15.66
CA GLY A 83 12.76 17.61 16.86
C GLY A 83 11.61 18.61 16.82
N ILE A 84 10.45 18.22 17.34
CA ILE A 84 9.26 19.08 17.47
C ILE A 84 9.43 20.09 18.62
N ARG A 85 10.67 20.44 18.95
CA ARG A 85 10.98 21.36 20.04
C ARG A 85 10.90 22.79 19.48
N ALA A 86 9.73 23.37 19.62
CA ALA A 86 9.55 24.82 19.66
C ALA A 86 10.07 25.39 20.98
#